data_AF-A0A257PRS0-F1
#
_entry.id   AF-A0A257PRS0-F1
#
_cell.length_a   1.000
_cell.length_b   1.000
_cell.length_c   1.000
_cell.angle_alpha   90.00
_cell.angle_beta   90.00
_cell.angle_gamma   90.00
#
_symmetry.space_group_name_H-M   'P 1'
#
loop_
_entity.id
_entity.type
_entity.pdbx_description
1 polymer ?
#
loop_
_entity_poly.entity_id
_entity_poly.type
_entity_poly.pdbx_seq_one_letter_code
_entity_poly.pdbx_strand_id
1 'polypeptide(L)'
;MKADRAVGNWLLLLAAMVFGMVAGGGHARTIGAGFVIQSWHPVTGFIPPLSAAAWAREFSLFQHTAQYQAQPLDLAQFKSLFWPMFLDRCWGRLMALVFLLPFGVFLLQRRISRRLGLWLAVIFAAGAGQAVFGWYMVKTGRQAGVLSPPPEWAAPHFLSAMVIFAALLWTGLAIRNPAPEPEPHGAFLKPWLNASVLLILATMGFGALVATSGAL
;
A
#
# COMPACT_ATOMS: atom_id res chain seq x y z
N MET A 1 14.32 10.26 -23.40
CA MET A 1 13.06 10.97 -23.06
C MET A 1 13.45 12.34 -22.54
N LYS A 2 12.84 13.43 -23.02
CA LYS A 2 13.11 14.75 -22.46
C LYS A 2 12.67 14.76 -20.99
N ALA A 3 13.44 15.43 -20.13
CA ALA A 3 13.07 15.58 -18.73
C ALA A 3 11.70 16.25 -18.62
N ASP A 4 10.78 15.68 -17.84
CA ASP A 4 9.52 16.33 -17.48
C ASP A 4 9.39 16.37 -15.96
N ARG A 5 9.75 17.51 -15.38
CA ARG A 5 9.73 17.70 -13.93
C ARG A 5 8.34 17.55 -13.33
N ALA A 6 7.28 17.88 -14.06
CA ALA A 6 5.91 17.76 -13.56
C ALA A 6 5.52 16.28 -13.44
N VAL A 7 5.76 15.49 -14.49
CA VAL A 7 5.50 14.04 -14.47
C VAL A 7 6.39 13.35 -13.43
N GLY A 8 7.68 13.70 -13.37
CA GLY A 8 8.61 13.16 -12.38
C GLY A 8 8.17 13.43 -10.94
N ASN A 9 7.87 14.69 -10.59
CA ASN A 9 7.44 15.06 -9.25
C ASN A 9 6.10 14.42 -8.86
N TRP A 10 5.17 14.26 -9.81
CA TRP A 10 3.92 13.55 -9.59
C TRP A 10 4.14 12.07 -9.21
N LEU A 11 5.04 11.37 -9.90
CA LEU A 11 5.38 9.98 -9.55
C LEU A 11 6.12 9.89 -8.21
N LEU A 12 6.97 10.87 -7.88
CA LEU A 12 7.63 10.94 -6.57
C LEU A 12 6.63 11.21 -5.44
N LEU A 13 5.61 12.04 -5.68
CA LEU A 13 4.50 12.23 -4.74
C LEU A 13 3.76 10.90 -4.52
N LEU A 14 3.42 10.17 -5.58
CA LEU A 14 2.79 8.85 -5.47
C LEU A 14 3.68 7.86 -4.70
N ALA A 15 4.99 7.86 -4.93
CA ALA A 15 5.93 7.03 -4.16
C ALA A 15 5.90 7.39 -2.66
N ALA A 16 5.89 8.69 -2.32
CA ALA A 16 5.75 9.15 -0.94
C ALA A 16 4.41 8.73 -0.32
N MET A 17 3.31 8.76 -1.10
CA MET A 17 2.00 8.28 -0.63
C MET A 17 2.00 6.77 -0.38
N VAL A 18 2.62 5.95 -1.24
CA VAL A 18 2.78 4.50 -1.01
C VAL A 18 3.60 4.24 0.24
N PHE A 19 4.69 4.97 0.44
CA PHE A 19 5.50 4.86 1.67
C PHE A 19 4.66 5.20 2.92
N GLY A 20 3.87 6.27 2.87
CA GLY A 20 2.94 6.65 3.95
C GLY A 20 1.93 5.55 4.26
N MET A 21 1.36 4.90 3.23
CA MET A 21 0.43 3.77 3.39
C MET A 21 1.10 2.55 4.03
N VAL A 22 2.35 2.26 3.66
CA VAL A 22 3.11 1.15 4.26
C VAL A 22 3.40 1.41 5.74
N ALA A 23 3.81 2.63 6.08
CA ALA A 23 4.03 3.03 7.47
C ALA A 23 2.72 3.00 8.28
N GLY A 24 1.62 3.51 7.71
CA GLY A 24 0.28 3.51 8.32
C GLY A 24 -0.25 2.10 8.58
N GLY A 25 -0.18 1.22 7.58
CA GLY A 25 -0.55 -0.19 7.71
C GLY A 25 0.32 -0.94 8.72
N GLY A 26 1.63 -0.67 8.74
CA GLY A 26 2.55 -1.20 9.75
C GLY A 26 2.16 -0.80 11.17
N HIS A 27 1.87 0.49 11.39
CA HIS A 27 1.41 1.00 12.68
C HIS A 27 0.05 0.39 13.09
N ALA A 28 -0.93 0.35 12.17
CA ALA A 28 -2.24 -0.24 12.42
C ALA A 28 -2.12 -1.72 12.84
N ARG A 29 -1.19 -2.46 12.24
CA ARG A 29 -0.89 -3.84 12.64
C ARG A 29 -0.32 -3.91 14.06
N THR A 30 0.67 -3.07 14.40
CA THR A 30 1.33 -3.14 15.72
C THR A 30 0.41 -2.80 16.89
N ILE A 31 -0.63 -2.00 16.67
CA ILE A 31 -1.64 -1.66 17.68
C ILE A 31 -2.86 -2.59 17.66
N GLY A 32 -2.85 -3.65 16.82
CA GLY A 32 -3.95 -4.60 16.72
C GLY A 32 -5.20 -4.08 15.98
N ALA A 33 -5.08 -3.03 15.17
CA ALA A 33 -6.21 -2.49 14.40
C ALA A 33 -6.50 -3.26 13.10
N GLY A 34 -5.70 -4.26 12.74
CA GLY A 34 -5.71 -4.91 11.42
C GLY A 34 -7.06 -5.47 10.95
N PHE A 35 -7.97 -5.85 11.85
CA PHE A 35 -9.27 -6.43 11.50
C PHE A 35 -10.48 -5.61 11.93
N VAL A 36 -10.30 -4.40 12.46
CA VAL A 36 -11.42 -3.65 13.06
C VAL A 36 -12.42 -3.12 12.04
N ILE A 37 -12.01 -2.83 10.79
CA ILE A 37 -12.94 -2.43 9.73
C ILE A 37 -13.18 -3.60 8.78
N GLN A 38 -14.33 -4.24 8.87
CA GLN A 38 -14.69 -5.41 8.04
C GLN A 38 -15.51 -5.03 6.79
N SER A 39 -16.19 -3.88 6.80
CA SER A 39 -16.87 -3.34 5.62
C SER A 39 -15.85 -2.99 4.53
N TRP A 40 -16.18 -3.10 3.24
CA TRP A 40 -15.28 -2.67 2.16
C TRP A 40 -16.00 -1.77 1.18
N HIS A 41 -15.55 -0.52 1.14
CA HIS A 41 -16.05 0.51 0.26
C HIS A 41 -14.86 1.07 -0.53
N PRO A 42 -14.55 0.49 -1.71
CA PRO A 42 -13.38 0.90 -2.49
C PRO A 42 -13.59 2.26 -3.17
N VAL A 43 -14.82 2.57 -3.58
CA VAL A 43 -15.17 3.84 -4.24
C VAL A 43 -15.81 4.81 -3.26
N THR A 44 -16.71 4.32 -2.41
CA THR A 44 -17.41 5.11 -1.38
C THR A 44 -16.68 5.02 -0.03
N GLY A 45 -17.09 5.80 0.98
CA GLY A 45 -16.53 5.65 2.33
C GLY A 45 -15.45 6.66 2.74
N PHE A 46 -15.37 7.83 2.11
CA PHE A 46 -14.61 8.98 2.63
C PHE A 46 -15.23 9.60 3.89
N ILE A 47 -16.47 9.21 4.22
CA ILE A 47 -17.21 9.71 5.37
C ILE A 47 -17.21 8.61 6.45
N PRO A 48 -16.75 8.89 7.67
CA PRO A 48 -16.79 7.93 8.77
C PRO A 48 -18.24 7.74 9.26
N PRO A 49 -18.51 6.74 10.13
CA PRO A 49 -19.82 6.61 10.76
C PRO A 49 -20.19 7.88 11.56
N LEU A 50 -21.32 8.50 11.22
CA LEU A 50 -21.76 9.77 11.84
C LEU A 50 -22.88 9.59 12.88
N SER A 51 -23.54 8.43 12.91
CA SER A 51 -24.65 8.15 13.83
C SER A 51 -24.34 6.98 14.75
N ALA A 52 -25.03 6.90 15.89
CA ALA A 52 -24.92 5.78 16.82
C ALA A 52 -25.24 4.44 16.15
N ALA A 53 -26.26 4.41 15.28
CA ALA A 53 -26.63 3.22 14.51
C ALA A 53 -25.54 2.80 13.50
N ALA A 54 -24.86 3.77 12.86
CA ALA A 54 -23.76 3.46 11.95
C ALA A 54 -22.54 2.89 12.71
N TRP A 55 -22.22 3.45 13.87
CA TRP A 55 -21.17 2.91 14.75
C TRP A 55 -21.49 1.51 15.25
N ALA A 56 -22.73 1.27 15.68
CA ALA A 56 -23.17 -0.06 16.12
C ALA A 56 -23.06 -1.11 15.01
N ARG A 57 -23.34 -0.73 13.75
CA ARG A 57 -23.19 -1.62 12.59
C ARG A 57 -21.75 -2.04 12.35
N GLU A 58 -20.81 -1.09 12.31
CA GLU A 58 -19.39 -1.40 12.12
C GLU A 58 -18.84 -2.23 13.28
N PHE A 59 -19.23 -1.89 14.51
CA PHE A 59 -18.84 -2.66 15.70
C PHE A 59 -19.38 -4.09 15.66
N SER A 60 -20.65 -4.27 15.27
CA SER A 60 -21.24 -5.61 15.09
C SER A 60 -20.47 -6.46 14.07
N LEU A 61 -19.98 -5.86 12.97
CA LEU A 61 -19.15 -6.59 12.01
C LEU A 61 -17.82 -7.08 12.63
N PHE A 62 -17.21 -6.26 13.49
CA PHE A 62 -15.99 -6.61 14.22
C PHE A 62 -16.23 -7.72 15.26
N GLN A 63 -17.40 -7.74 15.91
CA GLN A 63 -17.77 -8.79 16.87
C GLN A 63 -17.77 -10.20 16.27
N HIS A 64 -17.89 -10.32 14.95
CA HIS A 64 -17.80 -11.59 14.23
C HIS A 64 -16.36 -12.03 13.88
N THR A 65 -15.33 -11.31 14.31
CA THR A 65 -13.93 -11.66 14.06
C THR A 65 -13.38 -12.56 15.17
N ALA A 66 -12.44 -13.45 14.85
CA ALA A 66 -11.74 -14.25 15.86
C ALA A 66 -10.98 -13.36 16.86
N GLN A 67 -10.49 -12.20 16.41
CA GLN A 67 -9.85 -11.20 17.25
C GLN A 67 -10.78 -10.73 18.39
N TYR A 68 -12.02 -10.33 18.08
CA TYR A 68 -12.97 -9.91 19.13
C TYR A 68 -13.34 -11.06 20.07
N GLN A 69 -13.49 -12.28 19.54
CA GLN A 69 -13.83 -13.45 20.36
C GLN A 69 -12.71 -13.79 21.37
N ALA A 70 -11.44 -13.60 20.98
CA ALA A 70 -10.30 -13.80 21.87
C ALA A 70 -10.06 -12.63 22.83
N GLN A 71 -10.30 -11.40 22.37
CA GLN A 71 -10.08 -10.16 23.13
C GLN A 71 -11.24 -9.18 22.90
N PRO A 72 -12.34 -9.32 23.66
CA PRO A 72 -13.49 -8.42 23.52
C PRO A 72 -13.11 -6.98 23.85
N LEU A 73 -13.58 -6.05 23.01
CA LEU A 73 -13.40 -4.62 23.19
C LEU A 73 -14.75 -3.95 23.41
N ASP A 74 -14.80 -2.88 24.19
CA ASP A 74 -15.96 -2.00 24.20
C ASP A 74 -16.01 -1.09 22.95
N LEU A 75 -17.10 -0.35 22.78
CA LEU A 75 -17.27 0.53 21.63
C LEU A 75 -16.23 1.68 21.60
N ALA A 76 -15.76 2.15 22.74
CA ALA A 76 -14.78 3.24 22.82
C ALA A 76 -13.40 2.76 22.38
N GLN A 77 -12.97 1.59 22.83
CA GLN A 77 -11.76 0.89 22.41
C GLN A 77 -11.82 0.51 20.93
N PHE A 78 -12.97 0.04 20.44
CA PHE A 78 -13.17 -0.18 19.01
C PHE A 78 -12.94 1.10 18.18
N LYS A 79 -13.52 2.23 18.62
CA LYS A 79 -13.37 3.51 17.92
C LYS A 79 -11.93 4.01 17.87
N SER A 80 -11.14 3.79 18.91
CA SER A 80 -9.72 4.21 18.91
C SER A 80 -8.92 3.44 17.87
N LEU A 81 -9.17 2.13 17.71
CA LEU A 81 -8.55 1.30 16.67
C LEU A 81 -9.13 1.56 15.26
N PHE A 82 -10.39 1.99 15.17
CA PHE A 82 -11.05 2.29 13.90
C PHE A 82 -10.38 3.42 13.11
N TRP A 83 -9.99 4.50 13.79
CA TRP A 83 -9.50 5.71 13.11
C TRP A 83 -8.24 5.51 12.26
N PRO A 84 -7.16 4.86 12.74
CA PRO A 84 -5.99 4.58 11.91
C PRO A 84 -6.33 3.83 10.62
N MET A 85 -7.18 2.80 10.73
CA MET A 85 -7.62 2.00 9.58
C MET A 85 -8.51 2.79 8.62
N PHE A 86 -9.40 3.63 9.15
CA PHE A 86 -10.26 4.49 8.33
C PHE A 86 -9.43 5.51 7.55
N LEU A 87 -8.45 6.14 8.18
CA LEU A 87 -7.53 7.08 7.55
C LEU A 87 -6.69 6.40 6.48
N ASP A 88 -6.14 5.22 6.77
CA ASP A 88 -5.37 4.44 5.79
C ASP A 88 -6.22 4.10 4.55
N ARG A 89 -7.47 3.67 4.75
CA ARG A 89 -8.41 3.43 3.62
C ARG A 89 -8.74 4.69 2.84
N CYS A 90 -8.90 5.83 3.51
CA CYS A 90 -9.08 7.12 2.83
C CYS A 90 -7.84 7.51 2.03
N TRP A 91 -6.65 7.23 2.57
CA TRP A 91 -5.37 7.47 1.91
C TRP A 91 -5.24 6.68 0.62
N GLY A 92 -5.62 5.40 0.63
CA GLY A 92 -5.66 4.55 -0.58
C GLY A 92 -6.58 5.12 -1.67
N ARG A 93 -7.77 5.59 -1.29
CA ARG A 93 -8.70 6.23 -2.24
C ARG A 93 -8.17 7.56 -2.77
N LEU A 94 -7.59 8.39 -1.91
CA LEU A 94 -6.95 9.64 -2.32
C LEU A 94 -5.81 9.38 -3.30
N MET A 95 -5.00 8.36 -3.04
CA MET A 95 -3.90 7.95 -3.93
C MET A 95 -4.40 7.52 -5.31
N ALA A 96 -5.54 6.82 -5.40
CA ALA A 96 -6.16 6.51 -6.68
C ALA A 96 -6.57 7.78 -7.46
N LEU A 97 -7.11 8.80 -6.80
CA LEU A 97 -7.44 10.09 -7.43
C LEU A 97 -6.17 10.84 -7.86
N VAL A 98 -5.15 10.89 -7.00
CA VAL A 98 -3.85 11.51 -7.28
C VAL A 98 -3.13 10.79 -8.42
N PHE A 99 -3.41 9.50 -8.67
CA PHE A 99 -2.93 8.81 -9.86
C PHE A 99 -3.78 9.15 -11.09
N LEU A 100 -5.09 8.89 -11.04
CA LEU A 100 -5.95 8.91 -12.22
C LEU A 100 -6.08 10.30 -12.86
N LEU A 101 -6.22 11.36 -12.04
CA LEU A 101 -6.44 12.71 -12.56
C LEU A 101 -5.21 13.24 -13.33
N PRO A 102 -3.99 13.26 -12.75
CA PRO A 102 -2.82 13.73 -13.50
C PRO A 102 -2.44 12.78 -14.63
N PHE A 103 -2.65 11.46 -14.49
CA PHE A 103 -2.41 10.51 -15.58
C PHE A 103 -3.25 10.86 -16.82
N GLY A 104 -4.55 11.10 -16.65
CA GLY A 104 -5.44 11.52 -17.74
C GLY A 104 -5.01 12.85 -18.36
N VAL A 105 -4.69 13.85 -17.53
CA VAL A 105 -4.22 15.16 -17.99
C VAL A 105 -2.92 15.04 -18.79
N PHE A 106 -1.94 14.27 -18.31
CA PHE A 106 -0.65 14.11 -18.99
C PHE A 106 -0.75 13.28 -20.27
N LEU A 107 -1.71 12.34 -20.37
CA LEU A 107 -2.03 11.65 -21.62
C LEU A 107 -2.61 12.62 -22.65
N LEU A 108 -3.59 13.45 -22.26
CA LEU A 108 -4.21 14.46 -23.13
C LEU A 108 -3.17 15.48 -23.63
N GLN A 109 -2.26 15.89 -22.75
CA GLN A 109 -1.15 16.80 -23.07
C GLN A 109 -0.01 16.12 -23.86
N ARG A 110 -0.10 14.82 -24.15
CA ARG A 110 0.95 14.03 -24.83
C ARG A 110 2.32 14.11 -24.14
N ARG A 111 2.36 14.36 -22.84
CA ARG A 111 3.60 14.36 -22.03
C ARG A 111 4.09 12.95 -21.73
N ILE A 112 3.20 11.96 -21.80
CA ILE A 112 3.48 10.55 -21.55
C ILE A 112 3.53 9.81 -22.90
N SER A 113 4.65 9.13 -23.18
CA SER A 113 4.75 8.24 -24.34
C SER A 113 3.87 7.00 -24.16
N ARG A 114 3.44 6.35 -25.25
CA ARG A 114 2.62 5.11 -25.18
C ARG A 114 3.26 4.04 -24.29
N ARG A 115 4.57 3.85 -24.38
CA ARG A 115 5.33 2.89 -23.55
C ARG A 115 5.26 3.25 -22.08
N LEU A 116 5.49 4.52 -21.72
CA LEU A 116 5.38 4.98 -20.34
C LEU A 116 3.94 4.88 -19.83
N GLY A 117 2.95 5.22 -20.66
CA GLY A 117 1.54 5.13 -20.31
C GLY A 117 1.12 3.70 -19.96
N LEU A 118 1.52 2.72 -20.78
CA LEU A 118 1.28 1.29 -20.49
C LEU A 118 1.98 0.83 -19.21
N TRP A 119 3.22 1.27 -18.98
CA TRP A 119 3.95 0.94 -17.76
C TRP A 119 3.27 1.51 -16.50
N LEU A 120 2.84 2.77 -16.55
CA LEU A 120 2.09 3.40 -15.46
C LEU A 120 0.75 2.71 -15.22
N ALA A 121 0.07 2.26 -16.28
CA ALA A 121 -1.16 1.47 -16.16
C ALA A 121 -0.91 0.12 -15.47
N VAL A 122 0.22 -0.55 -15.75
CA VAL A 122 0.62 -1.77 -15.04
C VAL A 122 0.89 -1.49 -13.55
N ILE A 123 1.60 -0.41 -13.22
CA ILE A 123 1.82 -0.01 -11.82
C ILE A 123 0.48 0.26 -11.11
N PHE A 124 -0.43 0.96 -11.77
CA PHE A 124 -1.75 1.23 -11.20
C PHE A 124 -2.58 -0.04 -11.00
N ALA A 125 -2.58 -0.95 -11.97
CA ALA A 125 -3.24 -2.24 -11.85
C ALA A 125 -2.64 -3.08 -10.71
N ALA A 126 -1.31 -3.06 -10.54
CA ALA A 126 -0.64 -3.68 -9.41
C ALA A 126 -1.08 -3.05 -8.08
N GLY A 127 -1.20 -1.72 -8.00
CA GLY A 127 -1.73 -1.00 -6.84
C GLY A 127 -3.19 -1.34 -6.52
N ALA A 128 -4.05 -1.46 -7.53
CA ALA A 128 -5.43 -1.92 -7.35
C ALA A 128 -5.46 -3.37 -6.83
N GLY A 129 -4.62 -4.25 -7.39
CA GLY A 129 -4.43 -5.61 -6.89
C GLY A 129 -3.94 -5.64 -5.44
N GLN A 130 -3.06 -4.72 -5.07
CA GLN A 130 -2.57 -4.51 -3.70
C GLN A 130 -3.72 -4.22 -2.73
N ALA A 131 -4.63 -3.32 -3.10
CA ALA A 131 -5.81 -2.98 -2.29
C ALA A 131 -6.78 -4.16 -2.16
N VAL A 132 -6.98 -4.94 -3.23
CA VAL A 132 -7.80 -6.17 -3.19
C VAL A 132 -7.15 -7.22 -2.30
N PHE A 133 -5.83 -7.39 -2.37
CA PHE A 133 -5.09 -8.29 -1.50
C PHE A 133 -5.21 -7.86 -0.03
N GLY A 134 -5.03 -6.57 0.28
CA GLY A 134 -5.22 -6.05 1.64
C GLY A 134 -6.64 -6.28 2.18
N TRP A 135 -7.67 -6.12 1.35
CA TRP A 135 -9.03 -6.48 1.72
C TRP A 135 -9.20 -7.97 2.00
N TYR A 136 -8.62 -8.82 1.17
CA TYR A 136 -8.67 -10.27 1.37
C TYR A 136 -8.01 -10.67 2.69
N MET A 137 -6.87 -10.08 3.03
CA MET A 137 -6.24 -10.26 4.35
C MET A 137 -7.16 -9.86 5.50
N VAL A 138 -7.88 -8.74 5.41
CA VAL A 138 -8.82 -8.33 6.46
C VAL A 138 -9.96 -9.35 6.63
N LYS A 139 -10.41 -9.95 5.51
CA LYS A 139 -11.47 -10.97 5.50
C LYS A 139 -11.05 -12.25 6.22
N THR A 140 -9.76 -12.61 6.24
CA THR A 140 -9.29 -13.82 6.94
C THR A 140 -9.47 -13.71 8.46
N GLY A 141 -9.57 -12.51 9.03
CA GLY A 141 -9.82 -12.31 10.47
C GLY A 141 -11.15 -12.88 11.00
N ARG A 142 -12.04 -13.36 10.11
CA ARG A 142 -13.26 -14.11 10.48
C ARG A 142 -13.04 -15.60 10.65
N GLN A 143 -11.89 -16.12 10.19
CA GLN A 143 -11.53 -17.52 10.36
C GLN A 143 -11.11 -17.77 11.81
N ALA A 144 -11.48 -18.93 12.34
CA ALA A 144 -11.15 -19.31 13.72
C ALA A 144 -9.62 -19.27 13.94
N GLY A 145 -9.21 -18.66 15.06
CA GLY A 145 -7.79 -18.56 15.44
C GLY A 145 -6.97 -17.48 14.74
N VAL A 146 -7.52 -16.76 13.75
CA VAL A 146 -6.80 -15.68 13.04
C VAL A 146 -6.95 -14.36 13.81
N LEU A 147 -5.99 -14.08 14.69
CA LEU A 147 -6.01 -12.89 15.57
C LEU A 147 -5.30 -11.66 14.98
N SER A 148 -4.39 -11.89 14.03
CA SER A 148 -3.74 -10.84 13.23
C SER A 148 -3.50 -11.34 11.80
N PRO A 149 -3.23 -10.44 10.82
CA PRO A 149 -2.95 -10.86 9.45
C PRO A 149 -1.82 -11.89 9.38
N PRO A 150 -2.07 -13.11 8.87
CA PRO A 150 -1.07 -14.18 8.91
C PRO A 150 0.19 -13.85 8.09
N PRO A 151 1.38 -14.32 8.50
CA PRO A 151 2.66 -14.04 7.81
C PRO A 151 2.66 -14.34 6.32
N GLU A 152 2.05 -15.45 5.92
CA GLU A 152 1.98 -15.92 4.54
C GLU A 152 1.18 -14.99 3.62
N TRP A 153 0.35 -14.10 4.18
CA TRP A 153 -0.33 -13.04 3.44
C TRP A 153 0.33 -11.68 3.65
N ALA A 154 0.73 -11.38 4.88
CA ALA A 154 1.26 -10.08 5.26
C ALA A 154 2.64 -9.79 4.63
N ALA A 155 3.54 -10.78 4.59
CA ALA A 155 4.86 -10.58 4.00
C ALA A 155 4.80 -10.36 2.47
N PRO A 156 4.05 -11.15 1.67
CA PRO A 156 3.87 -10.87 0.25
C PRO A 156 3.13 -9.55 -0.03
N HIS A 157 2.15 -9.17 0.80
CA HIS A 157 1.45 -7.88 0.69
C HIS A 157 2.41 -6.71 0.88
N PHE A 158 3.27 -6.76 1.90
CA PHE A 158 4.33 -5.78 2.12
C PHE A 158 5.35 -5.74 0.97
N LEU A 159 5.88 -6.90 0.57
CA LEU A 159 6.88 -6.98 -0.51
C LEU A 159 6.34 -6.43 -1.83
N SER A 160 5.10 -6.76 -2.18
CA SER A 160 4.47 -6.22 -3.40
C SER A 160 4.28 -4.70 -3.33
N ALA A 161 3.94 -4.14 -2.16
CA ALA A 161 3.90 -2.70 -1.95
C ALA A 161 5.28 -2.05 -2.12
N MET A 162 6.36 -2.71 -1.66
CA MET A 162 7.74 -2.25 -1.85
C MET A 162 8.19 -2.27 -3.32
N VAL A 163 7.75 -3.27 -4.09
CA VAL A 163 7.99 -3.31 -5.54
C VAL A 163 7.28 -2.15 -6.25
N ILE A 164 6.02 -1.87 -5.90
CA ILE A 164 5.27 -0.73 -6.45
C ILE A 164 5.94 0.60 -6.08
N PHE A 165 6.35 0.76 -4.82
CA PHE A 165 7.10 1.92 -4.34
C PHE A 165 8.38 2.13 -5.14
N ALA A 166 9.21 1.09 -5.28
CA ALA A 166 10.46 1.15 -6.03
C ALA A 166 10.21 1.48 -7.52
N ALA A 167 9.18 0.90 -8.13
CA ALA A 167 8.81 1.18 -9.51
C ALA A 167 8.42 2.65 -9.72
N LEU A 168 7.61 3.23 -8.82
CA LEU A 168 7.24 4.65 -8.86
C LEU A 168 8.43 5.57 -8.64
N LEU A 169 9.23 5.27 -7.60
CA LEU A 169 10.42 6.05 -7.25
C LEU A 169 11.42 6.07 -8.41
N TRP A 170 11.76 4.90 -8.93
CA TRP A 170 12.67 4.74 -10.06
C TRP A 170 12.17 5.47 -11.30
N THR A 171 10.89 5.28 -11.65
CA THR A 171 10.29 5.92 -12.83
C THR A 171 10.26 7.44 -12.68
N GLY A 172 9.90 7.96 -11.49
CA GLY A 172 9.88 9.39 -11.19
C GLY A 172 11.27 10.03 -11.28
N LEU A 173 12.28 9.39 -10.67
CA LEU A 173 13.67 9.85 -10.74
C LEU A 173 14.22 9.82 -12.17
N ALA A 174 13.96 8.75 -12.93
CA ALA A 174 14.43 8.61 -14.31
C ALA A 174 13.77 9.62 -15.28
N ILE A 175 12.52 9.99 -15.05
CA ILE A 175 11.85 11.06 -15.82
C ILE A 175 12.41 12.44 -15.45
N ARG A 176 12.65 12.67 -14.15
CA ARG A 176 13.14 13.97 -13.66
C ARG A 176 14.60 14.22 -14.08
N ASN A 177 15.42 13.18 -14.00
CA ASN A 177 16.84 13.19 -14.30
C ASN A 177 17.08 12.16 -15.42
N PRO A 178 16.98 12.55 -16.71
CA PRO A 178 17.30 11.64 -17.80
C PRO A 178 18.72 11.11 -17.61
N ALA A 179 18.89 9.83 -17.95
CA ALA A 179 20.08 9.04 -17.59
C ALA A 179 21.39 9.80 -17.87
N PRO A 180 22.36 9.77 -16.93
CA PRO A 180 23.69 10.27 -17.19
C PRO A 180 24.31 9.51 -18.37
N GLU A 181 25.32 10.12 -18.99
CA GLU A 181 26.17 9.43 -19.98
C GLU A 181 26.60 8.06 -19.44
N PRO A 182 26.52 6.98 -20.24
CA PRO A 182 26.91 5.65 -19.79
C PRO A 182 28.37 5.68 -19.29
N GLU A 183 28.58 5.30 -18.03
CA GLU A 183 29.93 5.14 -17.48
C GLU A 183 30.66 4.02 -18.24
N PRO A 184 31.73 4.32 -19.00
CA PRO A 184 32.36 3.37 -19.92
C PRO A 184 32.86 2.09 -19.23
N HIS A 185 33.21 2.21 -17.95
CA HIS A 185 33.71 1.12 -17.13
C HIS A 185 32.67 0.58 -16.13
N GLY A 186 31.41 1.06 -16.14
CA GLY A 186 30.41 0.70 -15.14
C GLY A 186 29.68 -0.63 -15.36
N ALA A 187 29.90 -1.30 -16.50
CA ALA A 187 29.13 -2.48 -16.90
C ALA A 187 29.26 -3.65 -15.89
N PHE A 188 30.44 -3.81 -15.26
CA PHE A 188 30.67 -4.85 -14.26
C PHE A 188 29.88 -4.63 -12.96
N LEU A 189 29.42 -3.40 -12.68
CA LEU A 189 28.64 -3.07 -11.48
C LEU A 189 27.17 -3.51 -11.60
N LYS A 190 26.67 -3.72 -12.81
CA LYS A 190 25.28 -4.08 -13.07
C LYS A 190 24.80 -5.36 -12.37
N PRO A 191 25.53 -6.49 -12.41
CA PRO A 191 25.15 -7.67 -11.63
C PRO A 191 25.14 -7.40 -10.12
N TRP A 192 26.10 -6.64 -9.60
CA TRP A 192 26.18 -6.29 -8.18
C TRP A 192 25.03 -5.38 -7.73
N LEU A 193 24.64 -4.40 -8.56
CA LEU A 193 23.47 -3.57 -8.32
C LEU A 193 22.21 -4.42 -8.26
N ASN A 194 22.01 -5.30 -9.23
CA ASN A 194 20.85 -6.19 -9.25
C ASN A 194 20.84 -7.13 -8.04
N ALA A 195 21.98 -7.71 -7.68
CA ALA A 195 22.13 -8.56 -6.51
C ALA A 195 21.83 -7.78 -5.21
N SER A 196 22.26 -6.52 -5.11
CA SER A 196 21.98 -5.66 -3.96
C SER A 196 20.48 -5.35 -3.83
N VAL A 197 19.81 -5.04 -4.93
CA VAL A 197 18.35 -4.82 -4.93
C VAL A 197 17.61 -6.10 -4.51
N LEU A 198 18.00 -7.26 -5.04
CA LEU A 198 17.42 -8.54 -4.66
C LEU A 198 17.67 -8.86 -3.17
N LEU A 199 18.88 -8.59 -2.68
CA LEU A 199 19.22 -8.80 -1.29
C LEU A 199 18.41 -7.88 -0.37
N ILE A 200 18.25 -6.60 -0.71
CA ILE A 200 17.40 -5.67 0.03
C ILE A 200 15.96 -6.18 0.08
N LEU A 201 15.39 -6.60 -1.05
CA LEU A 201 14.03 -7.16 -1.08
C LEU A 201 13.93 -8.44 -0.25
N ALA A 202 14.93 -9.32 -0.31
CA ALA A 202 14.97 -10.53 0.51
C ALA A 202 15.03 -10.19 2.01
N THR A 203 15.89 -9.27 2.43
CA THR A 203 16.00 -8.79 3.81
C THR A 203 14.69 -8.17 4.30
N MET A 204 14.04 -7.34 3.46
CA MET A 204 12.73 -6.78 3.75
C MET A 204 11.67 -7.87 3.92
N GLY A 205 11.71 -8.92 3.10
CA GLY A 205 10.82 -10.08 3.18
C GLY A 205 11.02 -10.88 4.47
N PHE A 206 12.26 -11.20 4.82
CA PHE A 206 12.58 -11.86 6.09
C PHE A 206 12.17 -11.00 7.30
N GLY A 207 12.41 -9.70 7.25
CA GLY A 207 11.95 -8.75 8.27
C GLY A 207 10.43 -8.76 8.43
N ALA A 208 9.68 -8.77 7.33
CA ALA A 208 8.23 -8.86 7.36
C ALA A 208 7.72 -10.19 7.93
N LEU A 209 8.36 -11.31 7.59
CA LEU A 209 8.04 -12.63 8.14
C LEU A 209 8.26 -12.67 9.66
N VAL A 210 9.43 -12.22 10.14
CA VAL A 210 9.73 -12.15 11.59
C VAL A 210 8.75 -11.24 12.31
N ALA A 211 8.49 -10.05 11.74
CA ALA A 211 7.57 -9.10 12.34
C ALA A 211 6.18 -9.69 12.49
N THR A 212 5.72 -10.51 11.54
CA THR A 212 4.35 -11.05 11.45
C THR A 212 4.15 -12.40 12.14
N SER A 213 5.21 -13.18 12.35
CA SER A 213 5.12 -14.53 12.91
C SER A 213 5.06 -14.58 14.43
N GLY A 214 5.32 -13.48 15.13
CA GLY A 214 5.45 -13.47 16.59
C GLY A 214 6.68 -14.24 17.08
N ALA A 215 7.72 -14.35 16.25
CA ALA A 215 8.97 -15.05 16.56
C ALA A 215 9.92 -14.26 17.49
N LEU A 216 9.45 -13.16 18.09
CA LEU A 216 10.13 -12.32 19.07
C LEU A 216 9.24 -12.18 20.30
#